data_AF-A0A6L8GCP0-F1
#
_entry.id   AF-A0A6L8GCP0-F1
#
_cell.length_a   1.000
_cell.length_b   1.000
_cell.length_c   1.000
_cell.angle_alpha   90.00
_cell.angle_beta   90.00
_cell.angle_gamma   90.00
#
_symmetry.space_group_name_H-M   'P 1'
#
loop_
_entity.id
_entity.type
_entity.pdbx_description
1 polymer ?
#
loop_
_entity_poly.entity_id
_entity_poly.type
_entity_poly.pdbx_seq_one_letter_code
_entity_poly.pdbx_strand_id
1 'polypeptide(L)'
;MKKTPRIYEADELVVEYDVTRCIHVEACVRGLPTVFDPSRRPWIAPGRATAEAVAQVVRRCPTGALHYRRPGGAPESPPQRTEVRPEPDGPLYVHGRLRIRLPAGETQVETRVALCRCGESANKPYCDGAHEAASFADAATNVPARLATGTSEDSEVAVSFAPDGPILVDGPVTVRGADASETTGRRGALCRCGGSETKPFCDGRHKTVGFRAD
;
A
#
# COMPACT_ATOMS: atom_id res chain seq x y z
N MET A 1 -12.89 4.59 -13.72
CA MET A 1 -12.38 5.80 -14.40
C MET A 1 -11.15 6.25 -13.64
N LYS A 2 -9.94 6.20 -14.25
CA LYS A 2 -8.72 6.69 -13.60
C LYS A 2 -8.91 8.16 -13.25
N LYS A 3 -8.86 8.51 -11.97
CA LYS A 3 -8.89 9.92 -11.55
C LYS A 3 -7.46 10.41 -11.49
N THR A 4 -7.19 11.51 -12.17
CA THR A 4 -5.89 12.19 -12.08
C THR A 4 -5.67 12.66 -10.63
N PRO A 5 -4.48 12.45 -10.05
CA PRO A 5 -4.13 13.02 -8.75
C PRO A 5 -4.33 14.53 -8.73
N ARG A 6 -4.80 15.06 -7.61
CA ARG A 6 -4.89 16.51 -7.38
C ARG A 6 -3.49 17.03 -7.05
N ILE A 7 -3.14 18.17 -7.64
CA ILE A 7 -1.82 18.78 -7.50
C ILE A 7 -1.92 20.02 -6.61
N TYR A 8 -1.00 20.16 -5.67
CA TYR A 8 -0.87 21.33 -4.79
C TYR A 8 0.58 21.79 -4.81
N GLU A 9 0.81 23.04 -5.21
CA GLU A 9 2.15 23.56 -5.47
C GLU A 9 2.61 24.53 -4.38
N ALA A 10 3.91 24.52 -4.12
CA ALA A 10 4.67 25.49 -3.34
C ALA A 10 6.06 25.64 -3.98
N ASP A 11 6.81 26.66 -3.57
CA ASP A 11 8.08 27.06 -4.20
C ASP A 11 9.10 25.91 -4.34
N GLU A 12 9.25 25.08 -3.30
CA GLU A 12 10.26 24.00 -3.26
C GLU A 12 9.66 22.58 -3.39
N LEU A 13 8.34 22.46 -3.53
CA LEU A 13 7.64 21.18 -3.44
C LEU A 13 6.28 21.19 -4.14
N VAL A 14 5.98 20.10 -4.84
CA VAL A 14 4.65 19.76 -5.32
C VAL A 14 4.12 18.56 -4.54
N VAL A 15 2.92 18.65 -3.99
CA VAL A 15 2.21 17.53 -3.35
C VAL A 15 1.14 16.99 -4.30
N GLU A 16 1.13 15.68 -4.49
CA GLU A 16 0.12 14.97 -5.26
C GLU A 16 -0.80 14.21 -4.31
N TYR A 17 -2.10 14.23 -4.59
CA TYR A 17 -3.11 13.52 -3.82
C TYR A 17 -4.03 12.71 -4.71
N ASP A 18 -3.91 11.39 -4.64
CA ASP A 18 -4.86 10.43 -5.21
C ASP A 18 -5.93 10.05 -4.19
N VAL A 19 -7.08 10.69 -4.30
CA VAL A 19 -8.25 10.41 -3.44
C VAL A 19 -8.73 8.97 -3.54
N THR A 20 -8.51 8.28 -4.67
CA THR A 20 -9.00 6.91 -4.88
C THR A 20 -8.21 5.87 -4.08
N ARG A 21 -7.01 6.22 -3.63
CA ARG A 21 -6.15 5.39 -2.78
C ARG A 21 -6.22 5.78 -1.29
N CYS A 22 -6.95 6.83 -0.96
CA CYS A 22 -7.01 7.36 0.40
C CYS A 22 -8.10 6.64 1.20
N ILE A 23 -7.70 5.85 2.20
CA ILE A 23 -8.62 5.22 3.18
C ILE A 23 -8.68 6.01 4.50
N HIS A 24 -8.35 7.30 4.47
CA HIS A 24 -8.56 8.24 5.57
C HIS A 24 -7.92 7.88 6.93
N VAL A 25 -6.76 7.21 6.94
CA VAL A 25 -5.99 6.88 8.17
C VAL A 25 -5.40 8.10 8.92
N GLU A 26 -5.66 9.32 8.45
CA GLU A 26 -5.29 10.60 9.06
C GLU A 26 -3.80 10.86 9.37
N ALA A 27 -2.88 10.03 8.88
CA ALA A 27 -1.44 10.20 9.12
C ALA A 27 -0.93 11.60 8.71
N CYS A 28 -1.49 12.17 7.63
CA CYS A 28 -1.15 13.51 7.16
C CYS A 28 -1.70 14.62 8.06
N VAL A 29 -2.98 14.54 8.43
CA VAL A 29 -3.68 15.53 9.25
C VAL A 29 -3.07 15.59 10.64
N ARG A 30 -2.81 14.44 11.26
CA ARG A 30 -2.17 14.36 12.59
C ARG A 30 -0.70 14.77 12.53
N GLY A 31 -0.01 14.48 11.42
CA GLY A 31 1.41 14.76 11.26
C GLY A 31 1.74 16.23 11.02
N LEU A 32 0.90 16.97 10.29
CA LEU A 32 1.15 18.38 9.97
C LEU A 32 -0.17 19.14 9.68
N PRO A 33 -0.98 19.42 10.72
CA PRO A 33 -2.32 20.03 10.55
C PRO A 33 -2.27 21.47 10.02
N THR A 34 -1.11 22.14 10.08
CA THR A 34 -0.93 23.46 9.46
C THR A 34 -1.00 23.38 7.93
N VAL A 35 -0.61 22.24 7.35
CA VAL A 35 -0.57 21.94 5.91
C VAL A 35 -1.77 21.10 5.47
N PHE A 36 -2.14 20.06 6.23
CA PHE A 36 -3.24 19.14 5.90
C PHE A 36 -4.44 19.39 6.82
N ASP A 37 -5.43 20.13 6.32
CA ASP A 37 -6.56 20.63 7.09
C ASP A 37 -7.89 20.36 6.33
N PRO A 38 -8.64 19.30 6.69
CA PRO A 38 -9.90 18.97 6.03
C PRO A 38 -10.98 20.07 6.08
N SER A 39 -10.87 21.01 7.02
CA SER A 39 -11.80 22.14 7.14
C SER A 39 -11.50 23.27 6.16
N ARG A 40 -10.28 23.31 5.59
CA ARG A 40 -9.82 24.36 4.68
C ARG A 40 -10.06 24.03 3.21
N ARG A 41 -10.10 25.07 2.37
CA ARG A 41 -10.07 24.96 0.90
C ARG A 41 -8.99 25.90 0.33
N PRO A 42 -7.96 25.39 -0.39
CA PRO A 42 -7.61 23.96 -0.51
C PRO A 42 -7.25 23.35 0.86
N TRP A 43 -7.52 22.05 1.02
CA TRP A 43 -7.25 21.34 2.28
C TRP A 43 -5.77 20.96 2.45
N ILE A 44 -4.99 20.98 1.36
CA ILE A 44 -3.53 20.85 1.37
C ILE A 44 -2.93 22.20 1.01
N ALA A 45 -2.11 22.74 1.91
CA ALA A 45 -1.42 24.02 1.73
C ALA A 45 0.09 23.85 1.95
N PRO A 46 0.83 23.31 0.95
CA PRO A 46 2.23 22.88 1.13
C PRO A 46 3.17 24.04 1.51
N GLY A 47 2.87 25.28 1.13
CA GLY A 47 3.65 26.47 1.49
C GLY A 47 3.53 26.92 2.96
N ARG A 48 2.80 26.20 3.82
CA ARG A 48 2.64 26.54 5.25
C ARG A 48 3.64 25.85 6.17
N ALA A 49 4.60 25.12 5.60
CA ALA A 49 5.72 24.52 6.30
C ALA A 49 6.92 24.39 5.34
N THR A 50 8.07 23.99 5.86
CA THR A 50 9.24 23.71 5.01
C THR A 50 8.98 22.50 4.10
N ALA A 51 9.58 22.48 2.91
CA ALA A 51 9.45 21.36 1.98
C ALA A 51 9.88 20.02 2.60
N GLU A 52 10.84 20.04 3.53
CA GLU A 52 11.26 18.85 4.27
C GLU A 52 10.19 18.38 5.27
N ALA A 53 9.58 19.30 6.03
CA ALA A 53 8.50 18.93 6.96
C ALA A 53 7.30 18.32 6.23
N VAL A 54 6.90 18.90 5.09
CA VAL A 54 5.83 18.35 4.25
C VAL A 54 6.22 16.98 3.69
N ALA A 55 7.42 16.85 3.12
CA ALA A 55 7.91 15.58 2.58
C ALA A 55 7.99 14.46 3.65
N GLN A 56 8.36 14.78 4.89
CA GLN A 56 8.37 13.82 6.00
C GLN A 56 6.98 13.31 6.35
N VAL A 57 5.96 14.16 6.29
CA VAL A 57 4.58 13.77 6.59
C VAL A 57 3.94 13.02 5.42
N VAL A 58 4.19 13.45 4.18
CA VAL A 58 3.75 12.73 2.98
C VAL A 58 4.30 11.30 2.97
N ARG A 59 5.58 11.10 3.33
CA ARG A 59 6.21 9.77 3.45
C ARG A 59 5.51 8.81 4.41
N ARG A 60 4.73 9.32 5.36
CA ARG A 60 4.00 8.52 6.36
C ARG A 60 2.62 8.10 5.89
N CYS A 61 2.15 8.53 4.71
CA CYS A 61 0.87 8.09 4.14
C CYS A 61 0.98 6.62 3.71
N PRO A 62 0.42 5.65 4.46
CA PRO A 62 0.73 4.23 4.25
C PRO A 62 0.13 3.67 2.95
N THR A 63 -0.84 4.36 2.36
CA THR A 63 -1.56 3.90 1.15
C THR A 63 -0.91 4.36 -0.16
N GLY A 64 0.04 5.29 -0.08
CA GLY A 64 0.56 6.01 -1.26
C GLY A 64 -0.47 6.94 -1.90
N ALA A 65 -1.53 7.32 -1.17
CA ALA A 65 -2.45 8.36 -1.66
C ALA A 65 -1.79 9.74 -1.74
N LEU A 66 -0.71 9.96 -1.00
CA LEU A 66 0.09 11.17 -1.05
C LEU A 66 1.50 10.85 -1.54
N HIS A 67 1.93 11.61 -2.54
CA HIS A 67 3.29 11.70 -3.02
C HIS A 67 3.75 13.15 -3.07
N TYR A 68 5.06 13.34 -3.21
CA TYR A 68 5.62 14.66 -3.46
C TYR A 68 6.69 14.60 -4.54
N ARG A 69 6.89 15.73 -5.21
CA ARG A 69 8.00 15.96 -6.11
C ARG A 69 8.69 17.27 -5.75
N ARG A 70 10.03 17.28 -5.84
CA ARG A 70 10.83 18.51 -5.74
C ARG A 70 11.24 18.93 -7.15
N PRO A 71 10.96 20.16 -7.60
CA PRO A 71 11.43 20.63 -8.90
C PRO A 71 12.96 20.46 -9.02
N GLY A 72 13.42 19.73 -10.04
CA GLY A 72 14.85 19.43 -10.24
C GLY A 72 15.49 18.51 -9.18
N GLY A 73 14.73 18.01 -8.21
CA GLY A 73 15.20 17.12 -7.16
C GLY A 73 15.04 15.64 -7.51
N ALA A 74 15.69 14.78 -6.73
CA ALA A 74 15.49 13.34 -6.81
C ALA A 74 14.03 12.96 -6.51
N PRO A 75 13.51 11.88 -7.12
CA PRO A 75 12.19 11.35 -6.79
C PRO A 75 12.13 10.91 -5.33
N GLU A 76 10.91 10.70 -4.83
CA GLU A 76 10.71 10.14 -3.50
C GLU A 76 11.47 8.81 -3.33
N SER A 77 12.32 8.74 -2.30
CA SER A 77 13.14 7.56 -2.04
C SER A 77 12.33 6.45 -1.33
N PRO A 78 12.27 5.22 -1.86
CA PRO A 78 11.73 4.08 -1.14
C PRO A 78 12.68 3.64 0.00
N PRO A 79 12.19 2.87 1.00
CA PRO A 79 13.06 2.25 1.99
C PRO A 79 13.96 1.19 1.33
N GLN A 80 15.07 0.84 1.99
CA GLN A 80 16.03 -0.14 1.47
C GLN A 80 15.47 -1.57 1.41
N ARG A 81 14.53 -1.89 2.30
CA ARG A 81 13.89 -3.20 2.40
C ARG A 81 12.40 -3.04 2.18
N THR A 82 11.83 -3.93 1.38
CA THR A 82 10.38 -4.00 1.21
C THR A 82 9.76 -4.78 2.37
N GLU A 83 8.79 -4.17 3.03
CA GLU A 83 8.01 -4.76 4.10
C GLU A 83 6.53 -4.87 3.71
N VAL A 84 5.92 -6.01 4.03
CA VAL A 84 4.49 -6.26 3.95
C VAL A 84 3.96 -6.37 5.38
N ARG A 85 3.00 -5.53 5.73
CA ARG A 85 2.35 -5.51 7.04
C ARG A 85 0.84 -5.68 6.87
N PRO A 86 0.25 -6.83 7.25
CA PRO A 86 -1.19 -6.87 7.48
C PRO A 86 -1.56 -5.94 8.63
N GLU A 87 -2.61 -5.15 8.42
CA GLU A 87 -3.27 -4.37 9.48
C GLU A 87 -4.39 -5.23 10.08
N PRO A 88 -4.53 -5.29 11.43
CA PRO A 88 -5.67 -5.92 12.06
C PRO A 88 -6.98 -5.45 11.44
N ASP A 89 -7.84 -6.40 11.06
CA ASP A 89 -9.15 -6.15 10.42
C ASP A 89 -9.08 -5.30 9.14
N GLY A 90 -7.88 -5.11 8.57
CA GLY A 90 -7.59 -4.10 7.58
C GLY A 90 -6.74 -4.59 6.39
N PRO A 91 -6.18 -3.64 5.62
CA PRO A 91 -5.45 -3.92 4.39
C PRO A 91 -4.09 -4.61 4.60
N LEU A 92 -3.45 -4.99 3.49
CA LEU A 92 -2.01 -5.21 3.45
C LEU A 92 -1.30 -3.91 3.08
N TYR A 93 -0.53 -3.34 4.01
CA TYR A 93 0.41 -2.27 3.67
C TYR A 93 1.68 -2.87 3.11
N VAL A 94 2.10 -2.41 1.93
CA VAL A 94 3.38 -2.77 1.32
C VAL A 94 4.19 -1.49 1.19
N HIS A 95 5.39 -1.45 1.74
CA HIS A 95 6.28 -0.28 1.74
C HIS A 95 7.68 -0.72 1.30
N GLY A 96 8.18 -0.19 0.19
CA GLY A 96 9.35 -0.74 -0.50
C GLY A 96 9.64 -0.05 -1.82
N ARG A 97 10.58 -0.61 -2.59
CA ARG A 97 10.75 -0.27 -4.00
C ARG A 97 9.83 -1.18 -4.81
N LEU A 98 8.66 -0.68 -5.22
CA LEU A 98 7.61 -1.53 -5.77
C LEU A 98 7.43 -1.32 -7.26
N ARG A 99 7.31 -2.42 -8.00
CA ARG A 99 6.85 -2.43 -9.38
C ARG A 99 5.53 -3.20 -9.46
N ILE A 100 4.40 -2.48 -9.49
CA ILE A 100 3.05 -3.05 -9.42
C ILE A 100 2.51 -3.25 -10.83
N ARG A 101 2.28 -4.49 -11.25
CA ARG A 101 1.56 -4.82 -12.49
C ARG A 101 0.07 -5.03 -12.18
N LEU A 102 -0.76 -4.09 -12.62
CA LEU A 102 -2.21 -4.14 -12.46
C LEU A 102 -2.85 -5.17 -13.40
N PRO A 103 -4.04 -5.71 -13.06
CA PRO A 103 -4.76 -6.65 -13.93
C PRO A 103 -5.01 -6.11 -15.35
N ALA A 104 -5.23 -4.80 -15.49
CA ALA A 104 -5.41 -4.13 -16.79
C ALA A 104 -4.11 -4.00 -17.63
N GLY A 105 -2.98 -4.57 -17.19
CA GLY A 105 -1.70 -4.57 -17.90
C GLY A 105 -0.80 -3.35 -17.64
N GLU A 106 -1.32 -2.30 -17.01
CA GLU A 106 -0.53 -1.15 -16.58
C GLU A 106 0.49 -1.54 -15.50
N THR A 107 1.68 -0.95 -15.57
CA THR A 107 2.70 -1.07 -14.53
C THR A 107 2.93 0.28 -13.86
N GLN A 108 2.98 0.29 -12.53
CA GLN A 108 3.25 1.46 -11.70
C GLN A 108 4.52 1.25 -10.88
N VAL A 109 5.30 2.30 -10.69
CA VAL A 109 6.42 2.33 -9.74
C VAL A 109 5.94 3.08 -8.50
N GLU A 110 6.06 2.43 -7.35
CA GLU A 110 5.49 2.92 -6.10
C GLU A 110 6.48 2.78 -4.95
N THR A 111 6.35 3.68 -3.97
CA THR A 111 7.09 3.55 -2.70
C THR A 111 6.25 2.81 -1.67
N ARG A 112 4.92 2.93 -1.73
CA ARG A 112 4.00 2.27 -0.80
C ARG A 112 2.60 2.14 -1.36
N VAL A 113 1.88 1.11 -0.90
CA VAL A 113 0.51 0.83 -1.33
C VAL A 113 -0.28 0.13 -0.22
N ALA A 114 -1.58 0.39 -0.14
CA ALA A 114 -2.51 -0.42 0.63
C ALA A 114 -3.31 -1.32 -0.32
N LEU A 115 -3.10 -2.63 -0.20
CA LEU A 115 -3.78 -3.65 -1.03
C LEU A 115 -4.97 -4.24 -0.27
N CYS A 116 -6.05 -4.53 -1.00
CA CYS A 116 -7.22 -5.19 -0.44
C CYS A 116 -6.85 -6.59 0.05
N ARG A 117 -7.24 -6.89 1.30
CA ARG A 117 -7.05 -8.21 1.93
C ARG A 117 -8.38 -8.89 2.27
N CYS A 118 -9.45 -8.12 2.45
CA CYS A 118 -10.77 -8.62 2.83
C CYS A 118 -11.56 -9.25 1.67
N GLY A 119 -11.22 -8.92 0.42
CA GLY A 119 -11.95 -9.38 -0.77
C GLY A 119 -13.08 -8.45 -1.24
N GLU A 120 -13.48 -7.45 -0.45
CA GLU A 120 -14.70 -6.67 -0.69
C GLU A 120 -14.48 -5.30 -1.36
N SER A 121 -13.23 -4.91 -1.64
CA SER A 121 -12.98 -3.60 -2.24
C SER A 121 -13.64 -3.44 -3.62
N ALA A 122 -14.21 -2.27 -3.89
CA ALA A 122 -14.68 -1.88 -5.22
C ALA A 122 -13.56 -1.28 -6.08
N ASN A 123 -12.41 -0.95 -5.48
CA ASN A 123 -11.22 -0.39 -6.14
C ASN A 123 -10.05 -1.39 -6.22
N LYS A 124 -10.34 -2.68 -6.37
CA LYS A 124 -9.31 -3.72 -6.46
C LYS A 124 -8.28 -3.39 -7.55
N PRO A 125 -6.98 -3.62 -7.29
CA PRO A 125 -6.42 -4.36 -6.15
C PRO A 125 -6.21 -3.53 -4.87
N TYR A 126 -6.49 -2.23 -4.89
CA TYR A 126 -6.27 -1.34 -3.76
C TYR A 126 -7.32 -1.55 -2.67
N CYS A 127 -7.00 -1.15 -1.45
CA CYS A 127 -7.99 -1.01 -0.38
C CYS A 127 -8.72 0.32 -0.53
N ASP A 128 -10.04 0.31 -0.34
CA ASP A 128 -10.94 1.47 -0.33
C ASP A 128 -11.75 1.61 0.97
N GLY A 129 -11.38 0.85 2.01
CA GLY A 129 -12.06 0.89 3.31
C GLY A 129 -13.23 -0.10 3.45
N ALA A 130 -13.61 -0.83 2.40
CA ALA A 130 -14.76 -1.75 2.44
C ALA A 130 -14.68 -2.86 3.52
N HIS A 131 -13.50 -3.12 4.08
CA HIS A 131 -13.30 -4.08 5.17
C HIS A 131 -14.11 -3.75 6.44
N GLU A 132 -14.36 -2.46 6.72
CA GLU A 132 -15.18 -2.04 7.86
C GLU A 132 -16.63 -2.50 7.69
N ALA A 133 -17.24 -2.15 6.55
CA ALA A 133 -18.61 -2.54 6.22
C ALA A 133 -18.75 -4.06 6.07
N ALA A 134 -17.71 -4.73 5.57
CA ALA A 134 -17.65 -6.18 5.47
C ALA A 134 -17.45 -6.89 6.83
N SER A 135 -17.17 -6.14 7.91
CA SER A 135 -16.81 -6.70 9.21
C SER A 135 -15.69 -7.74 9.10
N PHE A 136 -14.68 -7.44 8.27
CA PHE A 136 -13.55 -8.33 8.06
C PHE A 136 -12.78 -8.49 9.38
N ALA A 137 -12.67 -9.72 9.87
CA ALA A 137 -12.00 -10.03 11.13
C ALA A 137 -10.72 -10.83 10.86
N ASP A 138 -9.58 -10.26 11.24
CA ASP A 138 -8.29 -10.94 11.20
C ASP A 138 -7.26 -10.26 12.10
N ALA A 139 -6.64 -11.04 12.98
CA ALA A 139 -5.65 -10.55 13.95
C ALA A 139 -4.32 -10.08 13.34
N ALA A 140 -4.15 -10.20 12.02
CA ALA A 140 -2.94 -9.83 11.29
C ALA A 140 -1.67 -10.53 11.79
N THR A 141 -1.80 -11.75 12.31
CA THR A 141 -0.66 -12.61 12.63
C THR A 141 0.05 -13.03 11.34
N ASN A 142 1.35 -13.27 11.41
CA ASN A 142 2.09 -13.84 10.28
C ASN A 142 2.20 -15.36 10.48
N VAL A 143 1.14 -16.06 10.07
CA VAL A 143 1.14 -17.53 10.09
C VAL A 143 2.24 -18.03 9.14
N PRO A 144 3.16 -18.90 9.59
CA PRO A 144 4.30 -19.30 8.76
C PRO A 144 3.85 -20.06 7.51
N ALA A 145 3.78 -19.36 6.37
CA ALA A 145 3.81 -19.97 5.05
C ALA A 145 5.11 -19.58 4.34
N ARG A 146 5.65 -20.50 3.54
CA ARG A 146 7.01 -20.41 3.02
C ARG A 146 7.10 -19.36 1.92
N LEU A 147 7.72 -18.22 2.23
CA LEU A 147 8.36 -17.43 1.19
C LEU A 147 9.51 -18.25 0.62
N ALA A 148 9.55 -18.42 -0.70
CA ALA A 148 10.67 -19.08 -1.35
C ALA A 148 11.91 -18.18 -1.23
N THR A 149 13.06 -18.79 -0.92
CA THR A 149 14.35 -18.10 -0.84
C THR A 149 14.91 -17.83 -2.23
N GLY A 150 15.87 -16.91 -2.29
CA GLY A 150 16.63 -16.63 -3.50
C GLY A 150 17.68 -15.56 -3.21
N THR A 151 18.77 -15.58 -3.98
CA THR A 151 19.88 -14.63 -3.87
C THR A 151 19.78 -13.63 -5.01
N SER A 152 19.54 -12.36 -4.70
CA SER A 152 19.56 -11.26 -5.66
C SER A 152 19.95 -10.00 -4.91
N GLU A 153 20.79 -9.17 -5.54
CA GLU A 153 21.17 -7.86 -5.00
C GLU A 153 20.12 -6.77 -5.34
N ASP A 154 19.12 -7.10 -6.16
CA ASP A 154 18.04 -6.18 -6.49
C ASP A 154 17.08 -6.03 -5.31
N SER A 155 16.80 -4.77 -4.95
CA SER A 155 15.87 -4.39 -3.87
C SER A 155 14.45 -4.14 -4.37
N GLU A 156 14.22 -4.13 -5.69
CA GLU A 156 12.88 -4.01 -6.27
C GLU A 156 12.03 -5.25 -6.01
N VAL A 157 10.76 -5.04 -5.66
CA VAL A 157 9.74 -6.08 -5.50
C VAL A 157 8.66 -5.89 -6.55
N ALA A 158 8.54 -6.86 -7.45
CA ALA A 158 7.43 -6.95 -8.36
C ALA A 158 6.18 -7.43 -7.61
N VAL A 159 5.08 -6.68 -7.75
CA VAL A 159 3.77 -7.03 -7.21
C VAL A 159 2.83 -7.27 -8.39
N SER A 160 2.17 -8.41 -8.42
CA SER A 160 1.17 -8.74 -9.45
C SER A 160 -0.01 -9.48 -8.85
N PHE A 161 -1.06 -9.70 -9.63
CA PHE A 161 -2.30 -10.28 -9.15
C PHE A 161 -2.69 -11.45 -10.05
N ALA A 162 -2.85 -12.63 -9.46
CA ALA A 162 -3.37 -13.77 -10.18
C ALA A 162 -4.87 -13.58 -10.45
N PRO A 163 -5.39 -14.00 -11.62
CA PRO A 163 -6.82 -13.93 -11.92
C PRO A 163 -7.66 -14.59 -10.83
N ASP A 164 -8.67 -13.87 -10.32
CA ASP A 164 -9.50 -14.29 -9.18
C ASP A 164 -8.72 -14.90 -8.00
N GLY A 165 -7.48 -14.45 -7.83
CA GLY A 165 -6.47 -15.15 -7.05
C GLY A 165 -5.68 -14.24 -6.11
N PRO A 166 -4.57 -14.76 -5.56
CA PRO A 166 -3.73 -14.03 -4.61
C PRO A 166 -2.96 -12.87 -5.23
N ILE A 167 -2.40 -12.05 -4.35
CA ILE A 167 -1.34 -11.10 -4.68
C ILE A 167 -0.03 -11.89 -4.74
N LEU A 168 0.73 -11.73 -5.82
CA LEU A 168 2.03 -12.36 -6.01
C LEU A 168 3.12 -11.32 -5.77
N VAL A 169 4.09 -11.67 -4.93
CA VAL A 169 5.29 -10.87 -4.69
C VAL A 169 6.52 -11.60 -5.20
N ASP A 170 7.39 -10.90 -5.92
CA ASP A 170 8.68 -11.41 -6.41
C ASP A 170 9.78 -10.35 -6.26
N GLY A 171 10.72 -10.60 -5.33
CA GLY A 171 11.78 -9.69 -4.89
C GLY A 171 11.98 -9.79 -3.38
N PRO A 172 13.07 -9.25 -2.80
CA PRO A 172 13.34 -9.37 -1.37
C PRO A 172 12.24 -8.71 -0.54
N VAL A 173 11.52 -9.50 0.24
CA VAL A 173 10.36 -9.07 1.02
C VAL A 173 10.40 -9.65 2.43
N THR A 174 10.04 -8.81 3.38
CA THR A 174 9.82 -9.18 4.77
C THR A 174 8.34 -9.00 5.11
N VAL A 175 7.68 -10.05 5.56
CA VAL A 175 6.32 -10.00 6.08
C VAL A 175 6.41 -9.88 7.60
N ARG A 176 5.80 -8.85 8.18
CA ARG A 176 5.75 -8.63 9.63
C ARG A 176 4.30 -8.62 10.12
N GLY A 177 3.94 -9.57 10.96
CA GLY A 177 2.63 -9.63 11.61
C GLY A 177 2.48 -8.60 12.74
N ALA A 178 1.24 -8.37 13.16
CA ALA A 178 0.91 -7.49 14.30
C ALA A 178 1.44 -8.03 15.64
N ASP A 179 1.69 -9.33 15.73
CA ASP A 179 2.34 -10.04 16.85
C ASP A 179 3.88 -9.98 16.80
N ALA A 180 4.44 -9.11 15.96
CA ALA A 180 5.87 -8.97 15.69
C ALA A 180 6.55 -10.19 15.05
N SER A 181 5.81 -11.23 14.69
CA SER A 181 6.36 -12.36 13.95
C SER A 181 6.82 -11.92 12.55
N GLU A 182 7.94 -12.48 12.09
CA GLU A 182 8.61 -12.03 10.87
C GLU A 182 8.97 -13.21 9.97
N THR A 183 8.76 -13.05 8.67
CA THR A 183 9.21 -14.02 7.65
C THR A 183 9.83 -13.26 6.50
N THR A 184 11.09 -13.55 6.22
CA THR A 184 11.83 -12.95 5.10
C THR A 184 12.03 -13.98 4.00
N GLY A 185 11.86 -13.56 2.75
CA GLY A 185 12.15 -14.37 1.58
C GLY A 185 12.04 -13.54 0.30
N ARG A 186 11.79 -14.20 -0.83
CA ARG A 186 11.81 -13.54 -2.15
C ARG A 186 10.52 -13.71 -2.94
N ARG A 187 9.86 -14.86 -2.87
CA ARG A 187 8.64 -15.12 -3.65
C ARG A 187 7.54 -15.69 -2.77
N GLY A 188 6.33 -15.19 -2.95
CA GLY A 188 5.18 -15.65 -2.17
C GLY A 188 3.85 -15.22 -2.76
N ALA A 189 2.79 -15.86 -2.27
CA ALA A 189 1.41 -15.52 -2.58
C ALA A 189 0.70 -15.05 -1.31
N LEU A 190 0.23 -13.79 -1.31
CA LEU A 190 -0.51 -13.19 -0.21
C LEU A 190 -2.02 -13.28 -0.48
N CYS A 191 -2.79 -13.54 0.57
CA CYS A 191 -4.24 -13.63 0.52
C CYS A 191 -4.85 -12.27 0.10
N ARG A 192 -5.73 -12.32 -0.90
CA ARG A 192 -6.53 -11.19 -1.39
C ARG A 192 -8.03 -11.34 -1.12
N CYS A 193 -8.48 -12.56 -0.82
CA CYS A 193 -9.90 -12.93 -0.78
C CYS A 193 -10.53 -12.90 0.61
N GLY A 194 -9.78 -12.59 1.67
CA GLY A 194 -10.26 -12.66 3.06
C GLY A 194 -10.45 -14.08 3.62
N GLY A 195 -10.46 -15.13 2.79
CA GLY A 195 -10.85 -16.49 3.18
C GLY A 195 -9.74 -17.45 3.60
N SER A 196 -8.45 -17.05 3.52
CA SER A 196 -7.32 -17.92 3.89
C SER A 196 -7.30 -18.22 5.39
N GLU A 197 -6.92 -19.44 5.76
CA GLU A 197 -6.70 -19.92 7.13
C GLU A 197 -5.23 -19.73 7.56
N THR A 198 -4.34 -19.41 6.62
CA THR A 198 -2.88 -19.18 6.84
C THR A 198 -2.48 -17.74 6.50
N LYS A 199 -3.36 -16.78 6.81
CA LYS A 199 -3.09 -15.36 6.57
C LYS A 199 -1.76 -14.92 7.21
N PRO A 200 -1.02 -13.99 6.57
CA PRO A 200 -1.40 -13.22 5.39
C PRO A 200 -1.19 -13.95 4.05
N PHE A 201 -0.78 -15.23 4.07
CA PHE A 201 -0.52 -16.00 2.86
C PHE A 201 -1.76 -16.63 2.26
N CYS A 202 -1.67 -16.99 0.98
CA CYS A 202 -2.72 -17.70 0.27
C CYS A 202 -2.54 -19.23 0.42
N ASP A 203 -3.65 -19.90 0.73
CA ASP A 203 -3.78 -21.36 0.87
C ASP A 203 -4.71 -21.98 -0.20
N GLY A 204 -5.17 -21.18 -1.16
CA GLY A 204 -6.08 -21.63 -2.21
C GLY A 204 -7.58 -21.41 -1.95
N ARG A 205 -7.98 -20.93 -0.76
CA ARG A 205 -9.40 -20.70 -0.40
C ARG A 205 -10.16 -19.77 -1.34
N HIS A 206 -9.46 -18.90 -2.08
CA HIS A 206 -10.05 -18.03 -3.11
C HIS A 206 -10.92 -18.80 -4.12
N LYS A 207 -10.57 -20.07 -4.43
CA LYS A 207 -11.35 -20.93 -5.34
C LYS A 207 -12.68 -21.36 -4.72
N THR A 208 -12.67 -21.71 -3.43
CA THR A 208 -13.84 -22.25 -2.73
C THR A 208 -14.79 -21.16 -2.25
N VAL A 209 -14.28 -19.97 -1.92
CA VAL A 209 -15.12 -18.82 -1.54
C VAL A 209 -15.65 -18.04 -2.75
N GLY A 210 -15.31 -18.47 -3.97
CA GLY A 210 -15.78 -17.84 -5.21
C GLY A 210 -15.28 -16.41 -5.38
N PHE A 211 -14.05 -16.12 -4.95
CA PHE A 211 -13.48 -14.77 -5.04
C PHE A 211 -13.48 -14.26 -6.48
N ARG A 212 -13.84 -12.98 -6.65
CA ARG A 212 -13.86 -12.28 -7.94
C ARG A 212 -13.13 -10.95 -7.85
N ALA A 213 -12.19 -10.71 -8.76
CA ALA A 213 -11.32 -9.54 -8.68
C ALA A 213 -10.75 -9.05 -10.01
N ASP A 214 -11.21 -9.62 -11.12
CA ASP A 214 -10.90 -9.20 -12.48
C ASP A 214 -12.11 -8.52 -13.14
#